data_AF-A0A7C3AZ43-F1
#
_entry.id   AF-A0A7C3AZ43-F1
#
_cell.length_a   1.000
_cell.length_b   1.000
_cell.length_c   1.000
_cell.angle_alpha   90.00
_cell.angle_beta   90.00
_cell.angle_gamma   90.00
#
_symmetry.space_group_name_H-M   'P 1'
#
loop_
_entity.id
_entity.type
_entity.pdbx_description
1 polymer ?
#
loop_
_entity_poly.entity_id
_entity_poly.type
_entity_poly.pdbx_seq_one_letter_code
_entity_poly.pdbx_strand_id
1 'polypeptide(L)'
;MQDCPHCGEKIQDEAVFCRYCRRDVDPPMWLASMYKCPYCAEWIERGLDSCPLCEKELVERPTTSVPPFTQKPPPDFATDFRQRVGFVDRSPKKPPTDPKPTAPPLPSDEETIRVPPFTPYADSEEGVSTLRRSFLEEQGIEDGLAGIQTSHVEKEKIRVDLGALLRRLLPIVLGIVIIVAV
;
A
#
# COMPACT_ATOMS: atom_id res chain seq x y z
N MET A 1 9.52 -11.79 -7.09
CA MET A 1 8.54 -12.10 -8.16
C MET A 1 7.88 -13.42 -7.78
N GLN A 2 6.56 -13.47 -7.79
CA GLN A 2 5.77 -14.64 -7.42
C GLN A 2 4.74 -14.98 -8.51
N ASP A 3 4.27 -16.22 -8.54
CA ASP A 3 3.25 -16.65 -9.51
C ASP A 3 1.84 -16.46 -8.91
N CYS A 4 0.91 -15.95 -9.71
CA CYS A 4 -0.46 -15.74 -9.26
C CYS A 4 -1.16 -17.08 -8.97
N PRO A 5 -1.75 -17.30 -7.78
CA PRO A 5 -2.42 -18.56 -7.43
C PRO A 5 -3.68 -18.85 -8.25
N HIS A 6 -4.24 -17.83 -8.93
CA HIS A 6 -5.46 -17.95 -9.72
C HIS A 6 -5.22 -18.24 -11.20
N CYS A 7 -4.14 -17.72 -11.79
CA CYS A 7 -3.88 -17.82 -13.22
C CYS A 7 -2.46 -18.28 -13.60
N GLY A 8 -1.55 -18.42 -12.65
CA GLY A 8 -0.17 -18.90 -12.87
C GLY A 8 0.78 -17.89 -13.51
N GLU A 9 0.35 -16.66 -13.71
CA GLU A 9 1.17 -15.63 -14.37
C GLU A 9 2.06 -14.89 -13.35
N LYS A 10 3.26 -14.47 -13.77
CA LYS A 10 4.23 -13.79 -12.91
C LYS A 10 3.78 -12.38 -12.53
N ILE A 11 3.75 -12.12 -11.23
CA ILE A 11 3.39 -10.84 -10.62
C ILE A 11 4.49 -10.38 -9.64
N GLN A 12 4.43 -9.11 -9.24
CA GLN A 12 5.32 -8.58 -8.20
C GLN A 12 4.94 -9.13 -6.83
N ASP A 13 5.91 -9.25 -5.92
CA ASP A 13 5.67 -9.77 -4.57
C ASP A 13 4.78 -8.85 -3.74
N GLU A 14 4.78 -7.57 -4.08
CA GLU A 14 4.02 -6.51 -3.40
C GLU A 14 2.64 -6.28 -4.04
N ALA A 15 2.28 -7.06 -5.07
CA ALA A 15 1.01 -6.88 -5.78
C ALA A 15 -0.18 -7.36 -4.95
N VAL A 16 -1.09 -6.43 -4.62
CA VAL A 16 -2.39 -6.73 -3.98
C VAL A 16 -3.40 -7.33 -4.97
N PHE A 17 -3.25 -7.00 -6.26
CA PHE A 17 -4.13 -7.46 -7.34
C PHE A 17 -3.32 -8.03 -8.50
N CYS A 18 -3.78 -9.12 -9.10
CA CYS A 18 -3.18 -9.66 -10.30
C CYS A 18 -3.58 -8.83 -11.53
N ARG A 19 -2.60 -8.29 -12.26
CA ARG A 19 -2.83 -7.49 -13.49
C ARG A 19 -3.54 -8.28 -14.62
N TYR A 20 -3.44 -9.61 -14.59
CA TYR A 20 -3.95 -10.48 -15.65
C TYR A 20 -5.37 -10.98 -15.37
N CYS A 21 -5.60 -11.58 -14.20
CA CYS A 21 -6.92 -12.13 -13.85
C CYS A 21 -7.79 -11.17 -13.02
N ARG A 22 -7.23 -10.03 -12.56
CA ARG A 22 -7.91 -9.00 -11.75
C ARG A 22 -8.50 -9.48 -10.43
N ARG A 23 -8.06 -10.63 -9.93
CA ARG A 23 -8.41 -11.12 -8.59
C ARG A 23 -7.42 -10.61 -7.55
N ASP A 24 -7.90 -10.49 -6.32
CA ASP A 24 -7.09 -10.27 -5.13
C ASP A 24 -6.06 -11.39 -4.98
N VAL A 25 -4.84 -11.00 -4.62
CA VAL A 25 -3.76 -11.91 -4.28
C VAL A 25 -3.34 -11.59 -2.86
N ASP A 26 -3.32 -12.59 -1.99
CA ASP A 26 -2.86 -12.38 -0.62
C ASP A 26 -1.39 -11.94 -0.66
N PRO A 27 -1.05 -10.77 -0.09
CA PRO A 27 0.33 -10.35 -0.02
C PRO A 27 1.12 -11.39 0.79
N PRO A 28 2.40 -11.60 0.46
CA PRO A 28 3.21 -12.58 1.15
C PRO A 28 3.30 -12.22 2.63
N MET A 29 3.23 -13.24 3.50
CA MET A 29 3.06 -13.07 4.97
C MET A 29 4.03 -12.06 5.60
N TRP A 30 5.24 -11.91 5.06
CA TRP A 30 6.22 -10.95 5.56
C TRP A 30 5.80 -9.49 5.34
N LEU A 31 5.16 -9.13 4.23
CA LEU A 31 4.59 -7.79 4.03
C LEU A 31 3.38 -7.56 4.92
N ALA A 32 2.55 -8.59 5.12
CA ALA A 32 1.39 -8.49 6.00
C ALA A 32 1.80 -8.31 7.47
N SER A 33 3.01 -8.72 7.83
CA SER A 33 3.51 -8.67 9.21
C SER A 33 4.02 -7.31 9.66
N MET A 34 4.21 -6.33 8.78
CA MET A 34 4.67 -4.99 9.18
C MET A 34 3.55 -3.95 9.11
N TYR A 35 3.59 -3.00 10.04
CA TYR A 35 2.73 -1.81 10.03
C TYR A 35 3.48 -0.59 10.57
N LYS A 36 2.98 0.59 10.23
CA LYS A 36 3.61 1.86 10.62
C LYS A 36 3.10 2.29 11.99
N CYS A 37 4.00 2.52 12.94
CA CYS A 37 3.67 3.00 14.27
C CYS A 37 2.94 4.36 14.18
N PRO A 38 1.77 4.52 14.81
CA PRO A 38 0.99 5.76 14.74
C PRO A 38 1.65 6.94 15.45
N TYR A 39 2.62 6.69 16.33
CA TYR A 39 3.25 7.73 17.14
C TYR A 39 4.60 8.20 16.61
N CYS A 40 5.46 7.27 16.18
CA CYS A 40 6.81 7.59 15.72
C CYS A 40 7.02 7.35 14.22
N ALA A 41 6.00 6.86 13.50
CA ALA A 41 6.05 6.62 12.06
C ALA A 41 7.08 5.56 11.60
N GLU A 42 7.66 4.78 12.52
CA GLU A 42 8.57 3.69 12.19
C GLU A 42 7.81 2.42 11.80
N TRP A 43 8.39 1.61 10.92
CA TRP A 43 7.85 0.30 10.58
C TRP A 43 8.15 -0.73 11.69
N ILE A 44 7.11 -1.38 12.18
CA ILE A 44 7.17 -2.35 13.28
C ILE A 44 6.38 -3.61 12.93
N GLU A 45 6.71 -4.72 13.59
CA GLU A 45 6.00 -5.99 13.44
C GLU A 45 4.61 -5.94 14.09
N ARG A 46 3.61 -6.57 13.46
CA ARG A 46 2.25 -6.74 14.00
C ARG A 46 2.27 -7.74 15.17
N GLY A 47 1.37 -7.57 16.14
CA GLY A 47 1.30 -8.41 17.33
C GLY A 47 2.21 -7.95 18.48
N LEU A 48 2.74 -6.74 18.40
CA LEU A 48 3.46 -6.08 19.49
C LEU A 48 2.51 -5.14 20.24
N ASP A 49 2.39 -5.34 21.56
CA ASP A 49 1.59 -4.47 22.44
C ASP A 49 2.19 -3.06 22.58
N SER A 50 3.48 -2.91 22.34
CA SER A 50 4.22 -1.65 22.51
C SER A 50 5.29 -1.44 21.45
N CYS A 51 5.49 -0.19 21.02
CA CYS A 51 6.48 0.14 20.00
C CYS A 51 7.91 0.10 20.58
N PRO A 52 8.87 -0.64 19.99
CA PRO A 52 10.24 -0.73 20.51
C PRO A 52 11.06 0.55 20.39
N LEU A 53 10.63 1.52 19.55
CA LEU A 53 11.35 2.79 19.37
C LEU A 53 10.83 3.92 20.25
N CYS A 54 9.51 4.01 20.44
CA CYS A 54 8.89 5.11 21.19
C CYS A 54 8.20 4.67 22.48
N GLU A 55 8.20 3.37 22.77
CA GLU A 55 7.68 2.74 23.99
C GLU A 55 6.19 2.98 24.26
N LYS A 56 5.47 3.56 23.30
CA LYS A 56 4.03 3.80 23.42
C LYS A 56 3.26 2.50 23.15
N GLU A 57 2.22 2.31 23.94
CA GLU A 57 1.29 1.20 23.82
C GLU A 57 0.49 1.32 22.52
N LEU A 58 0.56 0.26 21.73
CA LEU A 58 -0.09 0.13 20.44
C LEU A 58 -1.43 -0.51 20.73
N VAL A 59 -2.45 0.31 20.99
CA VAL A 59 -3.83 -0.18 21.14
C VAL A 59 -4.25 -0.75 19.79
N GLU A 60 -4.02 -2.05 19.61
CA GLU A 60 -4.48 -2.79 18.45
C GLU A 60 -6.01 -2.69 18.42
N ARG A 61 -6.54 -1.85 17.52
CA ARG A 61 -7.95 -2.00 17.18
C ARG A 61 -8.03 -3.33 16.43
N PRO A 62 -8.73 -4.34 16.97
CA PRO A 62 -8.79 -5.64 16.34
C PRO A 62 -9.27 -5.47 14.91
N THR A 63 -8.60 -6.19 14.02
CA THR A 63 -8.96 -6.45 12.64
C THR A 63 -10.28 -7.21 12.59
N THR A 64 -11.36 -6.51 12.89
CA THR A 64 -12.68 -6.86 12.39
C THR A 64 -13.27 -5.56 11.90
N SER A 65 -12.75 -5.15 10.74
CA SER A 65 -13.45 -4.30 9.79
C SER A 65 -14.73 -5.03 9.36
N VAL A 66 -15.71 -5.11 10.26
CA VAL A 66 -17.10 -5.14 9.85
C VAL A 66 -17.34 -3.72 9.37
N PRO A 67 -17.45 -3.46 8.05
CA PRO A 67 -17.82 -2.13 7.61
C PRO A 67 -19.15 -1.79 8.30
N PRO A 68 -19.34 -0.56 8.81
CA PRO A 68 -20.59 -0.17 9.46
C PRO A 68 -21.82 -0.36 8.55
N PHE A 69 -21.62 -0.62 7.26
CA PHE A 69 -22.63 -0.88 6.24
C PHE A 69 -23.23 -2.29 6.22
N THR A 70 -22.72 -3.28 6.96
CA THR A 70 -23.39 -4.59 7.09
C THR A 70 -24.38 -4.67 8.24
N GLN A 71 -24.66 -3.55 8.91
CA GLN A 71 -25.89 -3.45 9.69
C GLN A 71 -27.06 -3.51 8.70
N LYS A 72 -27.78 -4.63 8.72
CA LYS A 72 -29.05 -4.78 8.01
C LYS A 72 -29.89 -3.56 8.39
N PRO A 73 -30.24 -2.67 7.44
CA PRO A 73 -30.95 -1.44 7.79
C PRO A 73 -32.23 -1.84 8.55
N PRO A 74 -32.58 -1.14 9.63
CA PRO A 74 -33.82 -1.41 10.35
C PRO A 74 -34.98 -1.43 9.34
N PRO A 75 -35.94 -2.36 9.49
CA PRO A 75 -37.00 -2.60 8.50
C PRO A 75 -37.79 -1.34 8.14
N ASP A 76 -37.76 -0.32 8.99
CA ASP A 76 -38.49 0.93 8.84
C ASP A 76 -37.81 1.98 7.94
N PHE A 77 -36.53 1.79 7.59
CA PHE A 77 -35.82 2.79 6.79
C PHE A 77 -36.35 2.87 5.36
N ALA A 78 -36.74 1.73 4.77
CA ALA A 78 -37.27 1.69 3.41
C ALA A 78 -38.64 2.38 3.28
N THR A 79 -39.46 2.30 4.32
CA THR A 79 -40.79 2.94 4.39
C THR A 79 -40.68 4.45 4.57
N ASP A 80 -39.78 4.91 5.45
CA ASP A 80 -39.57 6.34 5.71
C ASP A 80 -38.98 7.06 4.48
N PHE A 81 -38.02 6.42 3.79
CA PHE A 81 -37.45 6.99 2.56
C PHE A 81 -38.49 7.14 1.45
N ARG A 82 -39.37 6.14 1.25
CA ARG A 82 -40.46 6.21 0.25
C ARG A 82 -41.44 7.35 0.51
N GLN A 83 -41.77 7.60 1.78
CA GLN A 83 -42.67 8.70 2.15
C GLN A 83 -42.01 10.07 1.92
N ARG A 84 -40.72 10.21 2.25
CA ARG A 84 -39.99 11.48 2.08
C ARG A 84 -39.78 11.88 0.62
N VAL A 85 -39.46 10.94 -0.27
CA VAL A 85 -39.20 11.27 -1.68
C VAL A 85 -40.47 11.44 -2.51
N GLY A 86 -41.65 11.31 -1.91
CA GLY A 86 -42.93 11.51 -2.61
C GLY A 86 -43.05 10.64 -3.85
N PHE A 87 -42.53 9.40 -3.80
CA PHE A 87 -42.68 8.43 -4.89
C PHE A 87 -44.14 7.98 -4.91
N VAL A 88 -44.99 8.80 -5.54
CA VAL A 88 -46.32 8.39 -5.95
C VAL A 88 -46.10 7.27 -6.95
N ASP A 89 -46.71 6.10 -6.70
CA ASP A 89 -46.73 4.97 -7.63
C ASP A 89 -47.33 5.41 -8.97
N ARG A 90 -46.52 6.03 -9.83
CA ARG A 90 -46.82 6.15 -11.24
C ARG A 90 -46.58 4.77 -11.79
N SER A 91 -47.66 3.98 -11.89
CA SER A 91 -47.68 2.76 -12.69
C SER A 91 -46.88 3.01 -13.96
N PRO A 92 -45.89 2.15 -14.27
CA PRO A 92 -45.07 2.34 -15.45
C PRO A 92 -45.99 2.33 -16.67
N LYS A 93 -46.26 3.50 -17.22
CA LYS A 93 -46.83 3.61 -18.56
C LYS A 93 -45.86 2.85 -19.45
N LYS A 94 -46.35 1.80 -20.12
CA LYS A 94 -45.58 1.04 -21.12
C LYS A 94 -44.75 2.04 -21.93
N PRO A 95 -43.42 1.89 -21.98
CA PRO A 95 -42.61 2.79 -22.79
C PRO A 95 -43.15 2.76 -24.22
N PRO A 96 -43.38 3.92 -24.85
CA PRO A 96 -43.71 3.96 -26.26
C PRO A 96 -42.60 3.21 -27.02
N THR A 97 -43.02 2.33 -27.90
CA THR A 97 -42.15 1.50 -28.72
C THR A 97 -41.57 2.40 -29.80
N ASP A 98 -40.54 3.17 -29.44
CA ASP A 98 -39.83 3.97 -30.43
C ASP A 98 -39.07 3.04 -31.38
N PRO A 99 -39.05 3.35 -32.68
CA PRO A 99 -38.32 2.57 -33.67
C PRO A 99 -36.82 2.60 -33.36
N LYS A 100 -36.24 1.40 -33.40
CA LYS A 100 -34.81 1.07 -33.33
C LYS A 100 -33.91 2.20 -33.86
N PRO A 101 -33.02 2.78 -33.03
CA PRO A 101 -32.05 3.77 -33.47
C PRO A 101 -31.15 3.13 -34.53
N THR A 102 -31.27 3.61 -35.77
CA THR A 102 -30.32 3.30 -36.84
C THR A 102 -28.97 3.87 -36.41
N ALA A 103 -28.00 2.99 -36.20
CA ALA A 103 -26.65 3.40 -35.85
C ALA A 103 -26.12 4.38 -36.92
N PRO A 104 -25.54 5.53 -36.53
CA PRO A 104 -24.90 6.41 -37.48
C PRO A 104 -23.75 5.67 -38.18
N PRO A 105 -23.54 5.89 -39.49
CA PRO A 105 -22.45 5.28 -40.22
C PRO A 105 -21.11 5.67 -39.58
N LEU A 106 -20.24 4.68 -39.35
CA LEU A 106 -18.88 4.90 -38.90
C LEU A 106 -18.16 5.80 -39.93
N PRO A 107 -17.51 6.89 -39.50
CA PRO A 107 -16.61 7.64 -40.37
C PRO A 107 -15.44 6.73 -40.74
N SER A 108 -15.35 6.41 -42.02
CA SER A 108 -14.29 5.60 -42.63
C SER A 108 -13.18 6.52 -43.12
N ASP A 109 -12.50 7.21 -42.20
CA ASP A 109 -11.37 8.06 -42.57
C ASP A 109 -10.14 7.64 -41.77
N GLU A 110 -9.22 7.04 -42.53
CA GLU A 110 -7.88 6.60 -42.21
C GLU A 110 -6.98 7.81 -41.92
N GLU A 111 -7.27 8.54 -40.85
CA GLU A 111 -6.42 9.65 -40.42
C GLU A 111 -5.19 9.05 -39.71
N THR A 112 -4.18 8.75 -40.53
CA THR A 112 -2.86 8.32 -40.09
C THR A 112 -2.28 9.42 -39.20
N ILE A 113 -2.46 9.27 -37.89
CA ILE A 113 -1.80 10.06 -36.86
C ILE A 113 -0.30 9.86 -37.09
N ARG A 114 0.33 10.82 -37.76
CA ARG A 114 1.78 10.91 -37.85
C ARG A 114 2.29 11.21 -36.45
N VAL A 115 2.62 10.16 -35.72
CA VAL A 115 3.41 10.27 -34.49
C VAL A 115 4.74 10.90 -34.91
N PRO A 116 5.11 12.09 -34.37
CA PRO A 116 6.39 12.68 -34.68
C PRO A 116 7.50 11.70 -34.27
N PRO A 117 8.60 11.61 -35.04
CA PRO A 117 9.71 10.75 -34.67
C PRO A 117 10.22 11.17 -33.29
N PHE A 118 10.26 10.22 -32.37
CA PHE A 118 10.94 10.37 -31.08
C PHE A 118 12.39 10.76 -31.38
N THR A 119 12.73 12.03 -31.18
CA THR A 119 14.13 12.44 -31.13
C THR A 119 14.71 11.82 -29.87
N PRO A 120 15.77 10.99 -29.96
CA PRO A 120 16.53 10.61 -28.78
C PRO A 120 17.01 11.90 -28.14
N TYR A 121 16.62 12.13 -26.90
CA TYR A 121 17.14 13.23 -26.10
C TYR A 121 18.67 13.09 -26.13
N ALA A 122 19.33 14.06 -26.74
CA ALA A 122 20.78 14.16 -26.65
C ALA A 122 21.11 14.33 -25.16
N ASP A 123 21.94 13.42 -24.65
CA ASP A 123 22.57 13.52 -23.35
C ASP A 123 23.41 14.81 -23.31
N SER A 124 22.80 15.92 -22.89
CA SER A 124 23.52 17.13 -22.49
C SER A 124 23.30 17.34 -21.00
N GLU A 125 24.37 17.05 -20.27
CA GLU A 125 24.45 16.94 -18.81
C GLU A 125 24.32 18.31 -18.11
N GLU A 126 24.12 19.39 -18.87
CA GLU A 126 24.27 20.77 -18.42
C GLU A 126 22.94 21.54 -18.29
N GLY A 127 21.79 20.96 -18.68
CA GLY A 127 20.52 21.69 -18.78
C GLY A 127 19.51 21.52 -17.63
N VAL A 128 19.68 20.52 -16.75
CA VAL A 128 18.62 20.15 -15.78
C VAL A 128 18.75 20.88 -14.43
N SER A 129 19.90 21.53 -14.18
CA SER A 129 20.18 22.24 -12.93
C SER A 129 19.64 23.68 -12.89
N THR A 130 19.28 24.28 -14.02
CA THR A 130 18.75 25.66 -14.07
C THR A 130 17.24 25.74 -13.98
N LEU A 131 16.48 24.79 -14.54
CA LEU A 131 15.01 24.79 -14.46
C LEU A 131 14.47 24.40 -13.08
N ARG A 132 15.25 23.70 -12.26
CA ARG A 132 14.86 23.37 -10.89
C ARG A 132 15.06 24.55 -9.92
N ARG A 133 15.89 25.54 -10.26
CA ARG A 133 16.15 26.70 -9.42
C ARG A 133 15.05 27.76 -9.52
N SER A 134 14.55 28.04 -10.72
CA SER A 134 13.52 29.07 -10.91
C SER A 134 12.16 28.74 -10.31
N PHE A 135 11.84 27.47 -10.05
CA PHE A 135 10.57 27.06 -9.45
C PHE A 135 10.57 27.06 -7.91
N LEU A 136 11.75 27.07 -7.27
CA LEU A 136 11.87 27.12 -5.80
C LEU A 136 11.94 28.55 -5.27
N GLU A 137 12.38 29.51 -6.09
CA GLU A 137 12.54 30.92 -5.69
C GLU A 137 11.19 31.68 -5.62
N GLU A 138 10.15 31.22 -6.33
CA GLU A 138 8.80 31.81 -6.24
C GLU A 138 7.99 31.38 -5.00
N GLN A 139 8.44 30.37 -4.24
CA GLN A 139 7.68 29.87 -3.08
C GLN A 139 8.13 30.42 -1.71
N GLY A 140 9.19 31.22 -1.62
CA GLY A 140 9.55 31.90 -0.37
C GLY A 140 9.71 30.95 0.84
N ILE A 141 10.33 29.79 0.62
CA ILE A 141 10.62 28.80 1.68
C ILE A 141 12.15 28.77 1.88
N GLU A 142 12.74 29.90 2.25
CA GLU A 142 14.20 29.98 2.45
C GLU A 142 14.61 29.81 3.93
N ASP A 143 13.67 29.80 4.87
CA ASP A 143 13.97 29.69 6.29
C ASP A 143 13.53 28.33 6.87
N GLY A 144 14.39 27.30 6.80
CA GLY A 144 14.13 26.13 7.64
C GLY A 144 14.90 24.82 7.44
N LEU A 145 15.82 24.67 6.48
CA LEU A 145 16.47 23.37 6.21
C LEU A 145 17.99 23.34 6.38
N ALA A 146 18.58 24.35 7.02
CA ALA A 146 19.94 24.29 7.54
C ALA A 146 19.98 23.44 8.83
N GLY A 147 19.89 22.11 8.70
CA GLY A 147 19.92 21.25 9.90
C GLY A 147 20.07 19.76 9.71
N ILE A 148 19.99 19.21 8.48
CA ILE A 148 20.17 17.77 8.30
C ILE A 148 21.64 17.49 8.02
N GLN A 149 22.44 17.49 9.09
CA GLN A 149 23.75 16.86 9.07
C GLN A 149 23.57 15.40 8.64
N THR A 150 24.10 15.05 7.48
CA THR A 150 24.26 13.66 7.06
C THR A 150 25.27 13.02 7.99
N SER A 151 24.80 12.44 9.09
CA SER A 151 25.61 11.62 9.98
C SER A 151 26.10 10.42 9.20
N HIS A 152 27.40 10.43 8.96
CA HIS A 152 28.25 9.37 8.47
C HIS A 152 27.85 8.03 9.11
N VAL A 153 27.28 7.12 8.32
CA VAL A 153 26.96 5.75 8.78
C VAL A 153 28.27 4.99 8.90
N GLU A 154 28.86 5.06 10.08
CA GLU A 154 30.02 4.25 10.45
C GLU A 154 29.56 2.79 10.56
N LYS A 155 30.08 1.93 9.66
CA LYS A 155 29.90 0.48 9.72
C LYS A 155 30.61 -0.04 10.97
N GLU A 156 29.92 -0.06 12.10
CA GLU A 156 30.38 -0.77 13.29
C GLU A 156 30.37 -2.28 13.00
N LYS A 157 31.59 -2.80 12.88
CA LYS A 157 31.90 -4.23 12.80
C LYS A 157 31.52 -4.84 14.15
N ILE A 158 30.35 -5.48 14.22
CA ILE A 158 29.94 -6.26 15.40
C ILE A 158 30.91 -7.44 15.55
N ARG A 159 31.98 -7.23 16.31
CA ARG A 159 32.82 -8.30 16.83
C ARG A 159 32.05 -8.92 17.99
N VAL A 160 31.24 -9.93 17.69
CA VAL A 160 30.63 -10.76 18.73
C VAL A 160 31.77 -11.45 19.48
N ASP A 161 31.95 -11.07 20.74
CA ASP A 161 32.99 -11.59 21.62
C ASP A 161 32.63 -13.04 22.02
N LEU A 162 33.05 -13.98 21.17
CA LEU A 162 32.71 -15.41 21.28
C LEU A 162 33.06 -16.00 22.67
N GLY A 163 34.09 -15.43 23.33
CA GLY A 163 34.50 -15.84 24.67
C GLY A 163 33.49 -15.51 25.77
N ALA A 164 32.73 -14.42 25.64
CA ALA A 164 31.69 -14.05 26.60
C ALA A 164 30.45 -14.96 26.47
N LEU A 165 30.14 -15.34 25.23
CA LEU A 165 29.02 -16.24 24.91
C LEU A 165 29.29 -17.67 25.42
N LEU A 166 30.53 -18.16 25.26
CA LEU A 166 30.93 -19.49 25.73
C LEU A 166 30.86 -19.61 27.27
N ARG A 167 31.26 -18.55 28.02
CA ARG A 167 31.17 -18.55 29.49
C ARG A 167 29.73 -18.57 30.01
N ARG A 168 28.78 -17.99 29.27
CA ARG A 168 27.35 -17.99 29.65
C ARG A 168 26.68 -19.34 29.36
N LEU A 169 27.10 -20.06 28.32
CA LEU A 169 26.49 -21.32 27.92
C LEU A 169 27.08 -22.55 28.64
N LEU A 170 28.33 -22.48 29.12
CA LEU A 170 28.99 -23.59 29.84
C LEU A 170 28.18 -24.19 31.02
N PRO A 171 27.62 -23.39 31.96
CA PRO A 171 26.86 -23.97 33.08
C PRO A 171 25.55 -24.62 32.63
N ILE A 172 24.94 -24.13 31.54
CA ILE A 172 23.69 -24.69 30.99
C ILE A 172 23.97 -26.05 30.36
N VAL A 173 25.04 -26.15 29.57
CA VAL A 173 25.44 -27.42 28.93
C VAL A 173 25.84 -28.45 29.98
N LEU A 174 26.60 -28.06 31.01
CA LEU A 174 26.96 -28.95 32.12
C LEU A 174 25.72 -29.40 32.91
N GLY A 175 24.76 -28.51 33.15
CA GLY A 175 23.49 -28.86 33.81
C GLY A 175 22.68 -29.88 33.02
N ILE A 176 22.58 -29.73 31.69
CA ILE A 176 21.86 -30.67 30.82
C ILE A 176 22.52 -32.05 30.83
N VAL A 177 23.86 -32.12 30.79
CA VAL A 177 24.59 -33.41 30.81
C VAL A 177 24.36 -34.15 32.13
N ILE A 178 24.29 -33.44 33.27
CA ILE A 178 24.02 -34.05 34.57
C ILE A 178 22.60 -34.61 34.64
N ILE A 179 21.61 -33.89 34.09
CA ILE A 179 20.20 -34.34 34.08
C ILE A 179 20.03 -35.61 33.22
N VAL A 180 20.77 -35.75 32.12
CA VAL A 180 20.67 -36.92 31.24
C VAL A 180 21.45 -38.14 31.80
N ALA A 181 22.37 -37.93 32.74
CA ALA A 181 23.20 -38.99 33.33
C ALA A 181 22.61 -39.62 34.60
N VAL A 182 21.48 -39.11 35.12
CA VAL A 182 20.76 -39.60 36.30
C VAL A 182 19.51 -40.34 35.86
#